data_AF-A0A8T3PM69-F1
#
_entry.id   AF-A0A8T3PM69-F1
#
_cell.length_a   1.000
_cell.length_b   1.000
_cell.length_c   1.000
_cell.angle_alpha   90.00
_cell.angle_beta   90.00
_cell.angle_gamma   90.00
#
_symmetry.space_group_name_H-M   'P 1'
#
loop_
_entity.id
_entity.type
_entity.pdbx_description
1 polymer ?
#
loop_
_entity_poly.entity_id
_entity_poly.type
_entity_poly.pdbx_seq_one_letter_code
_entity_poly.pdbx_strand_id
1 'polypeptide(L)'
;MWPYIVRNIAQRLVLLFFVSILAHSVIHLAPGEPSQVDPSNPRMKPEDIARIRAAFHLDEPLYVQYAYWLRDLATGELKSFKDSQPVLPKIGQRFLNSLPLFIGTTLIVWSLSFPVGIQAAVKRGSRFDRTTTVLAYTLISIPGFFLSYLVILGVVSFLNVPVIGMKTFGTEDAEPVFQFMDRIWHLVIPSLMGAAGGIAILSRYVRSQMLEVISQDYVRTARAKGLPEEAVIYGHALRNALLPFVTMFGFLLP
;
A
#
# COMPACT_ATOMS: atom_id res chain seq x y z
N MET A 1 19.49 -3.40 24.71
CA MET A 1 19.05 -3.70 23.32
C MET A 1 18.45 -5.11 23.18
N TRP A 2 19.13 -6.18 23.61
CA TRP A 2 18.60 -7.55 23.49
C TRP A 2 17.24 -7.80 24.18
N PRO A 3 16.98 -7.32 25.41
CA PRO A 3 15.66 -7.48 26.05
C PRO A 3 14.54 -6.78 25.27
N TYR A 4 14.84 -5.66 24.62
CA TYR A 4 13.88 -4.92 23.80
C TYR A 4 13.53 -5.68 22.51
N ILE A 5 14.52 -6.27 21.84
CA ILE A 5 14.32 -7.08 20.64
C ILE A 5 13.47 -8.31 20.98
N VAL A 6 13.83 -9.06 22.02
CA VAL A 6 13.08 -10.24 22.47
C VAL A 6 11.65 -9.88 22.83
N ARG A 7 11.43 -8.80 23.59
CA ARG A 7 10.09 -8.33 23.94
C ARG A 7 9.25 -8.01 22.71
N ASN A 8 9.81 -7.31 21.72
CA ASN A 8 9.09 -6.98 20.48
C ASN A 8 8.77 -8.21 19.64
N ILE A 9 9.71 -9.14 19.49
CA ILE A 9 9.47 -10.39 18.74
C ILE A 9 8.39 -11.20 19.44
N ALA A 10 8.46 -11.36 20.75
CA ALA A 10 7.43 -12.07 21.52
C ALA A 10 6.05 -11.41 21.36
N GLN A 11 5.95 -10.08 21.47
CA GLN A 11 4.70 -9.35 21.26
C GLN A 11 4.15 -9.55 19.84
N ARG A 12 5.01 -9.52 18.81
CA ARG A 12 4.61 -9.76 17.42
C ARG A 12 4.16 -11.20 17.18
N LEU A 13 4.82 -12.18 17.79
CA LEU A 13 4.42 -13.59 17.70
C LEU A 13 3.05 -13.82 18.37
N VAL A 14 2.84 -13.26 19.55
CA VAL A 14 1.55 -13.32 20.25
C VAL A 14 0.47 -12.64 19.40
N LEU A 15 0.75 -11.46 18.83
CA LEU A 15 -0.17 -10.77 17.92
C LEU A 15 -0.50 -11.64 16.70
N LEU A 16 0.50 -12.18 16.02
CA LEU A 16 0.32 -13.03 14.84
C LEU A 16 -0.50 -14.29 15.17
N PHE A 17 -0.29 -14.87 16.35
CA PHE A 17 -1.09 -15.99 16.82
C PHE A 17 -2.58 -15.62 16.93
N PHE A 18 -2.92 -14.54 17.62
CA PHE A 18 -4.31 -14.08 17.72
C PHE A 18 -4.91 -13.68 16.37
N VAL A 19 -4.14 -12.98 15.52
CA VAL A 19 -4.56 -12.62 14.15
C VAL A 19 -4.83 -13.87 13.32
N SER A 20 -4.02 -14.92 13.47
CA SER A 20 -4.21 -16.18 12.74
C SER A 20 -5.48 -16.93 13.19
N ILE A 21 -5.78 -16.95 14.50
CA ILE A 21 -7.03 -17.49 15.01
C ILE A 21 -8.22 -16.72 14.46
N LEU A 22 -8.14 -15.39 14.48
CA LEU A 22 -9.19 -14.52 13.94
C LEU A 22 -9.39 -14.78 12.45
N ALA A 23 -8.32 -14.82 11.66
CA ALA A 23 -8.37 -15.08 10.23
C ALA A 23 -9.01 -16.44 9.90
N HIS A 24 -8.63 -17.49 10.64
CA HIS A 24 -9.23 -18.83 10.50
C HIS A 24 -10.72 -18.85 10.90
N SER A 25 -11.07 -18.12 11.96
CA SER A 25 -12.45 -18.03 12.45
C SER A 25 -13.36 -17.28 11.47
N VAL A 26 -12.87 -16.22 10.82
CA VAL A 26 -13.63 -15.42 9.86
C VAL A 26 -14.16 -16.28 8.70
N ILE A 27 -13.40 -17.28 8.25
CA ILE A 27 -13.83 -18.20 7.19
C ILE A 27 -15.06 -19.02 7.64
N HIS A 28 -15.13 -19.40 8.91
CA HIS A 28 -16.25 -20.16 9.48
C HIS A 28 -17.46 -19.28 9.86
N LEU A 29 -17.26 -17.98 10.04
CA LEU A 29 -18.32 -17.01 10.31
C LEU A 29 -18.97 -16.48 9.04
N ALA A 30 -18.31 -16.64 7.88
CA ALA A 30 -18.88 -16.26 6.60
C ALA A 30 -20.12 -17.11 6.28
N PRO A 31 -21.17 -16.54 5.66
CA PRO A 31 -22.35 -17.29 5.26
C PRO A 31 -21.97 -18.35 4.20
N GLY A 32 -22.30 -19.61 4.48
CA GLY A 32 -21.95 -20.78 3.65
C GLY A 32 -21.07 -21.77 4.42
N GLU A 33 -20.74 -22.89 3.78
CA GLU A 33 -19.70 -23.79 4.31
C GLU A 33 -18.32 -23.42 3.70
N PRO A 34 -17.21 -23.53 4.44
CA PRO A 34 -15.86 -23.32 3.89
C PRO A 34 -15.53 -24.22 2.68
N SER A 35 -16.23 -25.34 2.55
CA SER A 35 -16.15 -26.28 1.42
C SER A 35 -16.69 -25.69 0.11
N GLN A 36 -17.56 -24.69 0.18
CA GLN A 36 -18.20 -24.01 -0.95
C GLN A 36 -17.34 -22.81 -1.38
N VAL A 37 -16.14 -23.10 -1.88
CA VAL A 37 -15.13 -22.08 -2.26
C VAL A 37 -15.67 -21.07 -3.29
N ASP A 38 -16.61 -21.49 -4.15
CA ASP A 38 -17.35 -20.61 -5.07
C ASP A 38 -18.84 -21.00 -5.07
N PRO A 39 -19.65 -20.46 -4.15
CA PRO A 39 -21.08 -20.79 -4.04
C PRO A 39 -21.87 -20.38 -5.29
N SER A 40 -21.30 -19.49 -6.12
CA SER A 40 -21.92 -18.97 -7.34
C SER A 40 -21.62 -19.81 -8.58
N ASN A 41 -20.73 -20.80 -8.48
CA ASN A 41 -20.34 -21.64 -9.61
C ASN A 41 -21.31 -22.83 -9.76
N PRO A 42 -22.19 -22.84 -10.80
CA PRO A 42 -23.15 -23.91 -11.01
C PRO A 42 -22.52 -25.24 -11.44
N ARG A 43 -21.20 -25.28 -11.67
CA ARG A 43 -20.46 -26.48 -12.09
C ARG A 43 -19.84 -27.25 -10.92
N MET A 44 -19.95 -26.76 -9.69
CA MET A 44 -19.36 -27.43 -8.54
C MET A 44 -20.15 -28.69 -8.20
N LYS A 45 -19.53 -29.86 -8.37
CA LYS A 45 -20.19 -31.15 -8.10
C LYS A 45 -20.14 -31.46 -6.59
N PRO A 46 -21.10 -32.24 -6.07
CA PRO A 46 -21.05 -32.73 -4.69
C PRO A 46 -19.74 -33.46 -4.36
N GLU A 47 -19.16 -34.17 -5.34
CA GLU A 47 -17.87 -34.86 -5.21
C GLU A 47 -16.70 -33.88 -4.95
N ASP A 48 -16.72 -32.70 -5.57
CA ASP A 48 -15.67 -31.70 -5.38
C ASP A 48 -15.79 -31.06 -3.99
N ILE A 49 -17.02 -30.84 -3.51
CA ILE A 49 -17.30 -30.36 -2.14
C ILE A 49 -16.77 -31.36 -1.11
N ALA A 50 -17.07 -32.66 -1.28
CA ALA A 50 -16.59 -33.71 -0.39
C ALA A 50 -15.06 -33.81 -0.38
N ARG A 51 -14.42 -33.66 -1.55
CA ARG A 51 -12.94 -33.63 -1.66
C ARG A 51 -12.35 -32.46 -0.86
N ILE A 52 -12.98 -31.28 -0.92
CA ILE A 52 -12.53 -30.10 -0.16
C ILE A 52 -12.76 -30.30 1.34
N ARG A 53 -13.91 -30.84 1.76
CA ARG A 53 -14.16 -31.16 3.19
C ARG A 53 -13.09 -32.08 3.75
N ALA A 54 -12.75 -33.14 3.03
CA ALA A 54 -11.70 -34.07 3.42
C ALA A 54 -10.31 -33.41 3.43
N ALA A 55 -9.97 -32.60 2.42
CA ALA A 55 -8.66 -31.96 2.33
C ALA A 55 -8.39 -30.96 3.47
N PHE A 56 -9.42 -30.28 3.98
CA PHE A 56 -9.32 -29.27 5.04
C PHE A 56 -9.75 -29.78 6.42
N HIS A 57 -10.02 -31.07 6.55
CA HIS A 57 -10.46 -31.70 7.79
C HIS A 57 -11.72 -31.02 8.37
N LEU A 58 -12.63 -30.54 7.50
CA LEU A 58 -13.78 -29.72 7.92
C LEU A 58 -14.78 -30.46 8.82
N ASP A 59 -14.69 -31.79 8.86
CA ASP A 59 -15.51 -32.64 9.73
C ASP A 59 -14.92 -32.79 11.15
N GLU A 60 -13.69 -32.31 11.39
CA GLU A 60 -13.04 -32.34 12.70
C GLU A 60 -13.35 -31.08 13.54
N PRO A 61 -13.12 -31.10 14.87
CA PRO A 61 -13.26 -29.88 15.68
C PRO A 61 -12.36 -28.74 15.20
N LEU A 62 -12.85 -27.49 15.32
CA LEU A 62 -12.17 -26.28 14.80
C LEU A 62 -10.71 -26.14 15.26
N TYR A 63 -10.39 -26.53 16.49
CA TYR A 63 -9.02 -26.44 17.01
C TYR A 63 -8.06 -27.41 16.30
N VAL A 64 -8.56 -28.56 15.84
CA VAL A 64 -7.77 -29.54 15.08
C VAL A 64 -7.57 -29.05 13.65
N GLN A 65 -8.63 -28.51 13.02
CA GLN A 65 -8.54 -27.85 11.71
C GLN A 65 -7.51 -26.71 11.71
N TYR A 66 -7.53 -25.88 12.75
CA TYR A 66 -6.55 -24.81 12.93
C TYR A 66 -5.12 -25.36 13.09
N ALA A 67 -4.93 -26.46 13.81
CA ALA A 67 -3.62 -27.08 13.98
C ALA A 67 -3.06 -27.63 12.66
N TYR A 68 -3.89 -28.28 11.83
CA TYR A 68 -3.50 -28.72 10.48
C TYR A 68 -3.16 -27.52 9.59
N TRP A 69 -4.02 -26.50 9.57
CA TRP A 69 -3.78 -25.30 8.77
C TRP A 69 -2.48 -24.58 9.19
N LEU A 70 -2.21 -24.48 10.50
CA LEU A 70 -0.99 -23.85 11.01
C LEU A 70 0.25 -24.68 10.66
N ARG A 71 0.15 -26.02 10.70
CA ARG A 71 1.21 -26.93 10.24
C ARG A 71 1.51 -26.70 8.77
N ASP A 72 0.50 -26.70 7.90
CA ASP A 72 0.66 -26.54 6.45
C ASP A 72 1.20 -25.15 6.10
N LEU A 73 0.81 -24.12 6.85
CA LEU A 73 1.36 -22.78 6.76
C LEU A 73 2.85 -22.75 7.15
N ALA A 74 3.22 -23.45 8.22
CA ALA A 74 4.60 -23.51 8.71
C ALA A 74 5.52 -24.35 7.81
N THR A 75 5.01 -25.42 7.18
CA THR A 75 5.75 -26.25 6.21
C THR A 75 5.76 -25.65 4.81
N GLY A 76 4.87 -24.68 4.53
CA GLY A 76 4.73 -24.07 3.20
C GLY A 76 4.01 -24.95 2.18
N GLU A 77 3.30 -25.98 2.64
CA GLU A 77 2.60 -26.97 1.82
C GLU A 77 1.19 -26.52 1.42
N LEU A 78 0.82 -25.29 1.76
CA LEU A 78 -0.45 -24.67 1.37
C LEU A 78 -0.64 -24.69 -0.16
N LYS A 79 -1.82 -25.16 -0.58
CA LYS A 79 -2.25 -25.18 -1.98
C LYS A 79 -3.46 -24.28 -2.19
N SER A 80 -3.48 -23.58 -3.33
CA SER A 80 -4.58 -22.72 -3.73
C SER A 80 -5.78 -23.54 -4.19
N PHE A 81 -6.97 -23.23 -3.69
CA PHE A 81 -8.21 -23.92 -4.04
C PHE A 81 -8.59 -23.79 -5.53
N LYS A 82 -8.20 -22.67 -6.16
CA LYS A 82 -8.64 -22.32 -7.51
C LYS A 82 -7.87 -23.06 -8.61
N ASP A 83 -6.58 -23.26 -8.38
CA ASP A 83 -5.62 -23.72 -9.40
C ASP A 83 -4.65 -24.79 -8.87
N SER A 84 -4.82 -25.25 -7.63
CA SER A 84 -4.02 -26.31 -6.98
C SER A 84 -2.52 -26.03 -6.91
N GLN A 85 -2.10 -24.79 -7.13
CA GLN A 85 -0.70 -24.39 -7.09
C GLN A 85 -0.22 -24.10 -5.67
N PRO A 86 1.08 -24.32 -5.37
CA PRO A 86 1.67 -23.90 -4.09
C PRO A 86 1.47 -22.40 -3.84
N VAL A 87 1.03 -22.05 -2.63
CA VAL A 87 0.65 -20.68 -2.26
C VAL A 87 1.89 -19.78 -2.08
N LEU A 88 2.94 -20.28 -1.43
CA LEU A 88 4.14 -19.46 -1.15
C LEU A 88 4.81 -18.90 -2.41
N PRO A 89 5.10 -19.68 -3.46
CA PRO A 89 5.65 -19.14 -4.72
C PRO A 89 4.72 -18.11 -5.37
N LYS A 90 3.41 -18.35 -5.31
CA LYS A 90 2.39 -17.44 -5.87
C LYS A 90 2.38 -16.10 -5.14
N ILE A 91 2.47 -16.11 -3.80
CA ILE A 91 2.63 -14.88 -3.00
C ILE A 91 3.94 -14.19 -3.37
N GLY A 92 5.05 -14.92 -3.46
CA GLY A 92 6.37 -14.37 -3.81
C GLY A 92 6.36 -13.65 -5.16
N GLN A 93 5.79 -14.26 -6.19
CA GLN A 93 5.66 -13.65 -7.52
C GLN A 93 4.82 -12.37 -7.48
N ARG A 94 3.70 -12.36 -6.75
CA ARG A 94 2.83 -11.18 -6.61
C ARG A 94 3.52 -10.08 -5.80
N PHE A 95 4.26 -10.44 -4.76
CA PHE A 95 5.05 -9.52 -3.95
C PHE A 95 6.12 -8.83 -4.79
N LEU A 96 6.90 -9.58 -5.58
CA LEU A 96 7.94 -9.01 -6.46
C LEU A 96 7.38 -8.08 -7.54
N ASN A 97 6.12 -8.25 -7.94
CA ASN A 97 5.45 -7.34 -8.87
C ASN A 97 4.86 -6.11 -8.16
N SER A 98 4.38 -6.27 -6.93
CA SER A 98 3.78 -5.19 -6.14
C SER A 98 4.84 -4.27 -5.53
N LEU A 99 6.04 -4.80 -5.25
CA LEU A 99 7.12 -4.07 -4.59
C LEU A 99 7.63 -2.87 -5.43
N PRO A 100 7.94 -3.00 -6.74
CA PRO A 100 8.32 -1.85 -7.57
C PRO A 100 7.23 -0.78 -7.64
N LEU A 101 5.96 -1.19 -7.74
CA LEU A 101 4.82 -0.28 -7.76
C LEU A 101 4.70 0.49 -6.43
N PHE A 102 4.84 -0.22 -5.31
CA PHE A 102 4.83 0.37 -3.97
C PHE A 102 5.97 1.37 -3.79
N ILE A 103 7.20 1.00 -4.16
CA ILE A 103 8.38 1.87 -4.06
C ILE A 103 8.19 3.10 -4.95
N GLY A 104 7.83 2.91 -6.22
CA GLY A 104 7.62 4.01 -7.17
C GLY A 104 6.55 4.99 -6.69
N THR A 105 5.39 4.47 -6.27
CA THR A 105 4.29 5.28 -5.72
C THR A 105 4.74 6.04 -4.48
N THR A 106 5.40 5.37 -3.53
CA THR A 106 5.87 6.00 -2.28
C THR A 106 6.87 7.10 -2.56
N LEU A 107 7.85 6.87 -3.46
CA LEU A 107 8.82 7.88 -3.85
C LEU A 107 8.14 9.11 -4.45
N ILE A 108 7.18 8.94 -5.36
CA ILE A 108 6.45 10.06 -5.96
C ILE A 108 5.65 10.82 -4.89
N VAL A 109 4.91 10.10 -4.03
CA VAL A 109 4.10 10.71 -2.97
C VAL A 109 4.98 11.54 -2.04
N TRP A 110 6.04 10.96 -1.50
CA TRP A 110 6.90 11.64 -0.53
C TRP A 110 7.67 12.79 -1.19
N SER A 111 8.21 12.58 -2.39
CA SER A 111 8.99 13.61 -3.09
C SER A 111 8.16 14.84 -3.45
N LEU A 112 6.87 14.69 -3.76
CA LEU A 112 6.01 15.81 -4.16
C LEU A 112 5.23 16.41 -2.98
N SER A 113 4.80 15.59 -2.02
CA SER A 113 3.98 16.08 -0.90
C SER A 113 4.72 17.03 0.02
N PHE A 114 5.99 16.76 0.27
CA PHE A 114 6.81 17.59 1.17
C PHE A 114 7.02 18.99 0.61
N PRO A 115 7.55 19.18 -0.61
CA PRO A 115 7.70 20.50 -1.20
C PRO A 115 6.38 21.26 -1.29
N VAL A 116 5.30 20.61 -1.76
CA VAL A 116 3.98 21.24 -1.90
C VAL A 116 3.43 21.66 -0.53
N GLY A 117 3.47 20.77 0.46
CA GLY A 117 2.97 21.05 1.80
C GLY A 117 3.77 22.13 2.54
N ILE A 118 5.11 22.07 2.47
CA ILE A 118 5.99 23.07 3.08
C ILE A 118 5.75 24.43 2.44
N GLN A 119 5.72 24.51 1.11
CA GLN A 119 5.57 25.78 0.42
C GLN A 119 4.17 26.39 0.64
N ALA A 120 3.12 25.56 0.71
CA ALA A 120 1.78 26.01 1.05
C ALA A 120 1.66 26.51 2.51
N ALA A 121 2.43 25.94 3.44
CA ALA A 121 2.48 26.40 4.83
C ALA A 121 3.23 27.74 4.96
N VAL A 122 4.42 27.85 4.36
CA VAL A 122 5.25 29.07 4.38
C VAL A 122 4.51 30.24 3.73
N LYS A 123 3.86 29.99 2.59
CA LYS A 123 3.06 30.99 1.87
C LYS A 123 1.58 30.89 2.22
N ARG A 124 1.23 30.74 3.50
CA ARG A 124 -0.16 30.61 3.97
C ARG A 124 -1.04 31.71 3.39
N GLY A 125 -2.18 31.34 2.83
CA GLY A 125 -3.17 32.27 2.27
C GLY A 125 -2.81 32.81 0.87
N SER A 126 -1.64 32.48 0.34
CA SER A 126 -1.23 32.84 -1.03
C SER A 126 -2.06 32.11 -2.09
N ARG A 127 -1.93 32.54 -3.36
CA ARG A 127 -2.53 31.82 -4.49
C ARG A 127 -2.08 30.36 -4.55
N PHE A 128 -0.81 30.08 -4.27
CA PHE A 128 -0.28 28.71 -4.26
C PHE A 128 -0.95 27.83 -3.20
N ASP A 129 -1.11 28.34 -1.98
CA ASP A 129 -1.81 27.62 -0.90
C ASP A 129 -3.27 27.34 -1.29
N ARG A 130 -3.98 28.35 -1.82
CA ARG A 130 -5.38 28.20 -2.22
C ARG A 130 -5.55 27.21 -3.38
N THR A 131 -4.73 27.30 -4.43
CA THR A 131 -4.84 26.41 -5.60
C THR A 131 -4.49 24.97 -5.24
N THR A 132 -3.39 24.74 -4.52
CA THR A 132 -3.00 23.40 -4.08
C THR A 132 -4.02 22.79 -3.13
N THR A 133 -4.65 23.59 -2.28
CA THR A 133 -5.75 23.15 -1.40
C THR A 133 -6.97 22.73 -2.19
N VAL A 134 -7.42 23.53 -3.16
CA VAL A 134 -8.55 23.18 -4.04
C VAL A 134 -8.24 21.89 -4.81
N LEU A 135 -7.06 21.79 -5.44
CA LEU A 135 -6.64 20.61 -6.18
C LEU A 135 -6.59 19.35 -5.30
N ALA A 136 -6.04 19.47 -4.09
CA ALA A 136 -5.99 18.35 -3.15
C ALA A 136 -7.40 17.87 -2.77
N TYR A 137 -8.31 18.78 -2.40
CA TYR A 137 -9.68 18.39 -2.07
C TYR A 137 -10.46 17.84 -3.26
N THR A 138 -10.24 18.35 -4.47
CA THR A 138 -10.80 17.77 -5.70
C THR A 138 -10.32 16.34 -5.88
N LEU A 139 -9.01 16.09 -5.78
CA LEU A 139 -8.45 14.74 -5.92
C LEU A 139 -8.94 13.77 -4.83
N ILE A 140 -9.11 14.25 -3.60
CA ILE A 140 -9.67 13.46 -2.48
C ILE A 140 -11.14 13.11 -2.72
N SER A 141 -11.90 14.01 -3.35
CA SER A 141 -13.34 13.83 -3.55
C SER A 141 -13.68 12.89 -4.70
N ILE A 142 -12.76 12.70 -5.65
CA ILE A 142 -12.97 11.80 -6.78
C ILE A 142 -12.58 10.37 -6.35
N PRO A 143 -13.46 9.37 -6.52
CA PRO A 143 -13.11 7.99 -6.24
C PRO A 143 -11.90 7.53 -7.07
N GLY A 144 -10.88 6.97 -6.42
CA GLY A 144 -9.62 6.61 -7.09
C GLY A 144 -9.80 5.65 -8.25
N PHE A 145 -10.71 4.68 -8.14
CA PHE A 145 -11.02 3.74 -9.23
C PHE A 145 -11.62 4.47 -10.45
N PHE A 146 -12.47 5.47 -10.22
CA PHE A 146 -13.13 6.24 -11.27
C PHE A 146 -12.11 7.12 -12.00
N LEU A 147 -11.25 7.83 -11.26
CA LEU A 147 -10.16 8.61 -11.85
C LEU A 147 -9.22 7.72 -12.67
N SER A 148 -8.85 6.56 -12.12
CA SER A 148 -8.00 5.58 -12.81
C SER A 148 -8.64 5.10 -14.11
N TYR A 149 -9.95 4.84 -14.10
CA TYR A 149 -10.70 4.43 -15.28
C TYR A 149 -10.73 5.51 -16.37
N LEU A 150 -10.96 6.78 -16.00
CA LEU A 150 -10.91 7.90 -16.96
C LEU A 150 -9.52 8.06 -17.58
N VAL A 151 -8.46 7.91 -16.79
CA VAL A 151 -7.08 7.97 -17.29
C VAL A 151 -6.78 6.81 -18.24
N ILE A 152 -7.24 5.60 -17.91
CA ILE A 152 -7.15 4.44 -18.80
C ILE A 152 -7.81 4.72 -20.15
N LEU A 153 -9.05 5.22 -20.15
CA LEU A 153 -9.75 5.57 -21.38
C LEU A 153 -8.99 6.61 -22.20
N GLY A 154 -8.49 7.68 -21.56
CA GLY A 154 -7.71 8.70 -22.24
C GLY A 154 -6.42 8.16 -22.86
N VAL A 155 -5.65 7.35 -22.11
CA VAL A 155 -4.40 6.77 -22.61
C VAL A 155 -4.66 5.84 -23.80
N VAL A 156 -5.68 4.97 -23.71
CA VAL A 156 -6.00 4.05 -24.79
C VAL A 156 -6.53 4.80 -26.02
N SER A 157 -7.42 5.79 -25.84
CA SER A 157 -8.02 6.51 -26.97
C SER A 157 -7.07 7.49 -27.65
N PHE A 158 -6.20 8.19 -26.91
CA PHE A 158 -5.34 9.24 -27.48
C PHE A 158 -3.92 8.78 -27.77
N LEU A 159 -3.36 7.89 -26.96
CA LEU A 159 -1.96 7.44 -27.10
C LEU A 159 -1.85 6.05 -27.73
N ASN A 160 -2.96 5.30 -27.78
CA ASN A 160 -3.03 3.92 -28.30
C ASN A 160 -2.00 2.99 -27.65
N VAL A 161 -1.78 3.17 -26.35
CA VAL A 161 -0.79 2.45 -25.55
C VAL A 161 -1.46 1.29 -24.80
N PRO A 162 -0.83 0.10 -24.73
CA PRO A 162 -1.32 -0.98 -23.88
C PRO A 162 -1.24 -0.59 -22.40
N VAL A 163 -2.37 -0.65 -21.72
CA VAL A 163 -2.49 -0.36 -20.27
C VAL A 163 -2.67 -1.62 -19.42
N ILE A 164 -2.69 -2.80 -20.07
CA ILE A 164 -2.93 -4.09 -19.44
C ILE A 164 -1.63 -4.86 -19.35
N GLY A 165 -1.38 -5.48 -18.20
CA GLY A 165 -0.21 -6.30 -17.97
C GLY A 165 0.98 -5.49 -17.44
N MET A 166 2.13 -6.17 -17.36
CA MET A 166 3.37 -5.59 -16.82
C MET A 166 4.45 -5.36 -17.89
N LYS A 167 4.17 -5.79 -19.11
CA LYS A 167 5.03 -5.71 -20.27
C LYS A 167 4.17 -5.75 -21.53
N THR A 168 4.67 -5.19 -22.62
CA THR A 168 4.06 -5.32 -23.94
C THR A 168 4.10 -6.78 -24.38
N PHE A 169 3.01 -7.26 -24.97
CA PHE A 169 2.94 -8.64 -25.48
C PHE A 169 3.86 -8.81 -26.70
N GLY A 170 4.57 -9.94 -26.79
CA GLY A 170 5.43 -10.26 -27.94
C GLY A 170 6.83 -9.63 -27.93
N THR A 171 7.25 -8.98 -26.84
CA THR A 171 8.57 -8.34 -26.73
C THR A 171 9.56 -9.14 -25.88
N GLU A 172 9.39 -10.46 -25.82
CA GLU A 172 10.19 -11.34 -24.94
C GLU A 172 11.63 -11.54 -25.45
N ASP A 173 11.81 -11.48 -26.77
CA ASP A 173 13.12 -11.58 -27.43
C ASP A 173 13.76 -10.20 -27.71
N ALA A 174 13.14 -9.12 -27.24
CA ALA A 174 13.66 -7.76 -27.44
C ALA A 174 14.93 -7.50 -26.64
N GLU A 175 15.70 -6.47 -27.01
CA GLU A 175 16.90 -6.07 -26.28
C GLU A 175 16.60 -5.82 -24.78
N PRO A 176 17.49 -6.22 -23.84
CA PRO A 176 17.25 -6.05 -22.41
C PRO A 176 16.93 -4.61 -21.98
N VAL A 177 17.51 -3.62 -22.67
CA VAL A 177 17.25 -2.19 -22.43
C VAL A 177 15.80 -1.85 -22.76
N PHE A 178 15.29 -2.35 -23.88
CA PHE A 178 13.90 -2.15 -24.28
C PHE A 178 12.95 -2.80 -23.26
N GLN A 179 13.22 -4.03 -22.83
CA GLN A 179 12.40 -4.73 -21.84
C GLN A 179 12.35 -3.97 -20.50
N PHE A 180 13.47 -3.39 -20.08
CA PHE A 180 13.53 -2.58 -18.87
C PHE A 180 12.71 -1.29 -18.99
N MET A 181 12.85 -0.57 -20.11
CA MET A 181 12.08 0.66 -20.37
C MET A 181 10.58 0.38 -20.49
N ASP A 182 10.20 -0.70 -21.15
CA ASP A 182 8.82 -1.16 -21.28
C ASP A 182 8.22 -1.43 -19.89
N ARG A 183 8.97 -2.07 -18.99
CA ARG A 183 8.52 -2.32 -17.62
C ARG A 183 8.36 -1.04 -16.81
N ILE A 184 9.25 -0.06 -16.98
CA ILE A 184 9.10 1.26 -16.35
C ILE A 184 7.83 1.93 -16.86
N TRP A 185 7.59 1.91 -18.18
CA TRP A 185 6.42 2.52 -18.79
C TRP A 185 5.11 1.95 -18.22
N HIS A 186 5.02 0.63 -18.07
CA HIS A 186 3.86 -0.04 -17.46
C HIS A 186 3.69 0.29 -15.97
N LEU A 187 4.71 0.79 -15.28
CA LEU A 187 4.64 1.25 -13.89
C LEU A 187 4.22 2.72 -13.76
N VAL A 188 4.43 3.57 -14.77
CA VAL A 188 4.21 5.02 -14.66
C VAL A 188 2.76 5.35 -14.32
N ILE A 189 1.81 4.89 -15.14
CA ILE A 189 0.39 5.25 -14.96
C ILE A 189 -0.13 4.71 -13.61
N PRO A 190 0.05 3.41 -13.26
CA PRO A 190 -0.40 2.91 -11.96
C PRO A 190 0.24 3.64 -10.77
N SER A 191 1.54 3.96 -10.85
CA SER A 191 2.23 4.68 -9.78
C SER A 191 1.73 6.11 -9.63
N LEU A 192 1.45 6.81 -10.73
CA LEU A 192 0.87 8.15 -10.71
C LEU A 192 -0.57 8.15 -10.15
N MET A 193 -1.38 7.15 -10.50
CA MET A 193 -2.74 7.03 -9.98
C MET A 193 -2.74 6.73 -8.49
N GLY A 194 -1.87 5.82 -8.03
CA GLY A 194 -1.64 5.59 -6.59
C GLY A 194 -1.12 6.84 -5.89
N ALA A 195 -0.24 7.60 -6.54
CA ALA A 195 0.38 8.78 -5.95
C ALA A 195 -0.56 9.98 -5.88
N ALA A 196 -1.50 10.17 -6.82
CA ALA A 196 -2.37 11.34 -6.86
C ALA A 196 -3.15 11.55 -5.55
N GLY A 197 -3.80 10.48 -5.04
CA GLY A 197 -4.49 10.52 -3.76
C GLY A 197 -3.54 10.67 -2.58
N GLY A 198 -2.41 9.95 -2.60
CA GLY A 198 -1.38 10.05 -1.58
C GLY A 198 -0.79 11.46 -1.44
N ILE A 199 -0.53 12.13 -2.56
CA ILE A 199 -0.02 13.52 -2.60
C ILE A 199 -1.05 14.48 -2.02
N ALA A 200 -2.30 14.34 -2.42
CA ALA A 200 -3.38 15.21 -1.93
C ALA A 200 -3.52 15.13 -0.40
N ILE A 201 -3.48 13.92 0.17
CA ILE A 201 -3.60 13.73 1.63
C ILE A 201 -2.32 14.17 2.34
N LEU A 202 -1.16 13.66 1.92
CA LEU A 202 0.10 13.86 2.62
C LEU A 202 0.56 15.32 2.57
N SER A 203 0.41 16.01 1.43
CA SER A 203 0.75 17.44 1.34
C SER A 203 -0.07 18.30 2.30
N ARG A 204 -1.33 17.91 2.58
CA ARG A 204 -2.19 18.62 3.52
C ARG A 204 -1.81 18.38 4.96
N TYR A 205 -1.43 17.15 5.27
CA TYR A 205 -0.88 16.80 6.58
C TYR A 205 0.45 17.53 6.83
N VAL A 206 1.39 17.52 5.86
CA VAL A 206 2.66 18.29 5.90
C VAL A 206 2.38 19.76 6.17
N ARG A 207 1.45 20.38 5.43
CA ARG A 207 1.14 21.79 5.64
C ARG A 207 0.57 22.05 7.04
N SER A 208 -0.32 21.21 7.55
CA SER A 208 -0.88 21.40 8.90
C SER A 208 0.22 21.37 9.96
N GLN A 209 1.06 20.34 9.91
CA GLN A 209 2.18 20.16 10.83
C GLN A 209 3.20 21.30 10.74
N MET A 210 3.51 21.76 9.52
CA MET A 210 4.40 22.92 9.33
C MET A 210 3.79 24.19 9.93
N LEU A 211 2.49 24.44 9.79
CA LEU A 211 1.84 25.62 10.37
C LEU A 211 1.87 25.60 11.90
N GLU A 212 1.61 24.45 12.52
CA GLU A 212 1.70 24.27 13.96
C GLU A 212 3.13 24.55 14.45
N VAL A 213 4.13 23.98 13.79
CA VAL A 213 5.52 24.12 14.18
C VAL A 213 6.07 25.54 13.96
N ILE A 214 5.76 26.19 12.83
CA ILE A 214 6.21 27.57 12.55
C ILE A 214 5.71 28.56 13.63
N SER A 215 4.59 28.25 14.28
CA SER A 215 4.01 29.09 15.33
C SER A 215 4.69 28.98 16.70
N GLN A 216 5.60 28.01 16.88
CA GLN A 216 6.26 27.69 18.15
C GLN A 216 7.32 28.73 18.54
N ASP A 217 7.53 28.91 19.85
CA ASP A 217 8.43 29.93 20.38
C ASP A 217 9.89 29.73 19.99
N TYR A 218 10.38 28.48 19.93
CA TYR A 218 11.77 28.23 19.50
C TYR A 218 12.03 28.65 18.04
N VAL A 219 11.01 28.60 17.18
CA VAL A 219 11.11 29.09 15.79
C VAL A 219 11.13 30.62 15.77
N ARG A 220 10.33 31.27 16.62
CA ARG A 220 10.37 32.73 16.80
C ARG A 220 11.71 33.19 17.33
N THR A 221 12.29 32.48 18.30
CA THR A 221 13.64 32.76 18.82
C THR A 221 14.70 32.58 17.73
N ALA A 222 14.62 31.53 16.91
CA ALA A 222 15.53 31.32 15.79
C ALA A 222 15.48 32.48 14.78
N ARG A 223 14.28 32.99 14.47
CA ARG A 223 14.10 34.16 13.61
C ARG A 223 14.62 35.45 14.26
N ALA A 224 14.38 35.64 15.55
CA ALA A 224 14.88 36.80 16.31
C ALA A 224 16.41 36.85 16.40
N LYS A 225 17.09 35.70 16.33
CA LYS A 225 18.56 35.61 16.23
C LYS A 225 19.11 36.02 14.85
N GLY A 226 18.26 36.38 13.89
CA GLY A 226 18.67 36.82 12.56
C GLY A 226 19.06 35.69 11.60
N LEU A 227 18.67 34.44 11.89
CA LEU A 227 18.91 33.33 10.97
C LEU A 227 18.12 33.52 9.66
N PRO A 228 18.68 33.13 8.50
CA PRO A 228 17.97 33.22 7.23
C PRO A 228 16.72 32.33 7.24
N GLU A 229 15.65 32.77 6.56
CA GLU A 229 14.33 32.10 6.61
C GLU A 229 14.41 30.63 6.17
N GLU A 230 15.28 30.30 5.19
CA GLU A 230 15.51 28.90 4.79
C GLU A 230 16.09 28.05 5.93
N ALA A 231 17.04 28.57 6.71
CA ALA A 231 17.60 27.85 7.86
C ALA A 231 16.58 27.71 9.00
N VAL A 232 15.68 28.68 9.16
CA VAL A 232 14.57 28.60 10.12
C VAL A 232 13.57 27.54 9.67
N ILE A 233 13.14 27.55 8.41
CA ILE A 233 12.14 26.61 7.88
C ILE A 233 12.67 25.19 7.77
N TYR A 234 13.78 24.96 7.06
CA TYR A 234 14.29 23.60 6.82
C TYR A 234 15.10 23.05 8.00
N GLY A 235 15.84 23.92 8.71
CA GLY A 235 16.70 23.51 9.81
C GLY A 235 15.97 23.35 11.15
N HIS A 236 15.04 24.25 11.47
CA HIS A 236 14.38 24.27 12.78
C HIS A 236 12.93 23.78 12.71
N ALA A 237 12.13 24.27 11.77
CA ALA A 237 10.71 23.91 11.70
C ALA A 237 10.50 22.51 11.12
N LEU A 238 11.03 22.23 9.92
CA LEU A 238 10.82 20.96 9.23
C LEU A 238 11.31 19.77 10.04
N ARG A 239 12.49 19.86 10.64
CA ARG A 239 13.07 18.77 11.47
C ARG A 239 12.12 18.30 12.57
N ASN A 240 11.40 19.24 13.20
CA ASN A 240 10.43 18.91 14.25
C ASN A 240 9.08 18.51 13.67
N ALA A 241 8.64 19.15 12.58
CA ALA A 241 7.42 18.78 11.88
C ALA A 241 7.48 17.36 11.30
N LEU A 242 8.68 16.82 11.02
CA LEU A 242 8.87 15.48 10.46
C LEU A 242 8.59 14.32 11.43
N LEU A 243 8.55 14.55 12.75
CA LEU A 243 8.45 13.48 13.73
C LEU A 243 7.24 12.54 13.52
N PRO A 244 6.01 13.04 13.28
CA PRO A 244 4.86 12.16 13.01
C PRO A 244 4.98 11.41 11.69
N PHE A 245 5.70 11.98 10.72
CA PHE A 245 5.89 11.37 9.41
C PHE A 245 6.81 10.16 9.49
N VAL A 246 7.82 10.17 10.36
CA VAL A 246 8.66 8.99 10.61
C VAL A 246 7.81 7.82 11.10
N THR A 247 6.89 8.08 12.02
CA THR A 247 5.95 7.06 12.51
C THR A 247 5.00 6.60 11.39
N MET A 248 4.45 7.54 10.60
CA MET A 248 3.57 7.23 9.48
C MET A 248 4.26 6.41 8.40
N PHE A 249 5.54 6.66 8.13
CA PHE A 249 6.37 5.85 7.23
C PHE A 249 6.56 4.42 7.78
N GLY A 250 6.76 4.30 9.09
CA GLY A 250 6.86 3.00 9.76
C GLY A 250 5.59 2.14 9.61
N PHE A 251 4.41 2.77 9.56
CA PHE A 251 3.15 2.08 9.27
C PHE A 251 2.93 1.73 7.79
N LEU A 252 3.69 2.36 6.91
CA LEU A 252 3.56 2.23 5.46
C LEU A 252 4.35 1.01 4.93
N LEU A 253 5.41 0.62 5.64
CA LEU A 253 6.16 -0.61 5.37
C LEU A 253 5.35 -1.82 5.88
N PRO A 254 5.11 -2.85 5.05
CA PRO A 254 4.41 -4.06 5.45
C PRO A 254 5.15 -4.87 6.52
#